data_AF-A0A7C4PPZ8-F1
#
_entry.id   AF-A0A7C4PPZ8-F1
#
_cell.length_a   1.000
_cell.length_b   1.000
_cell.length_c   1.000
_cell.angle_alpha   90.00
_cell.angle_beta   90.00
_cell.angle_gamma   90.00
#
_symmetry.space_group_name_H-M   'P 1'
#
loop_
_entity.id
_entity.type
_entity.pdbx_description
1 polymer ?
#
loop_
_entity_poly.entity_id
_entity_poly.type
_entity_poly.pdbx_seq_one_letter_code
_entity_poly.pdbx_strand_id
1 'polypeptide(L)'
;MFLRSTTRKKDGKEHRYYSIVESVRSSPGAPPHQRTLLYLGEINREQQAQWVKAIEVFEPENQTQQKLSLFPGDQAPPPGLSTPALQLRLDQYALTRPRQYGACWLGCQLWRSLQLDQFWGHKLGVSREGTDWASLLQVSVVYRLVAPGSEWRLHRQWYDQSAM
;
A
#
# COMPACT_ATOMS: atom_id res chain seq x y z
N MET A 1 9.69 2.43 -2.15
CA MET A 1 9.00 2.20 -3.45
C MET A 1 8.52 3.56 -3.95
N PHE A 2 8.40 3.76 -5.26
CA PHE A 2 8.05 5.08 -5.82
C PHE A 2 7.17 4.93 -7.06
N LEU A 3 6.53 6.04 -7.43
CA LEU A 3 5.72 6.13 -8.64
C LEU A 3 6.64 6.41 -9.84
N ARG A 4 6.54 5.59 -10.88
CA ARG A 4 7.24 5.79 -12.16
C ARG A 4 6.23 6.06 -13.26
N SER A 5 6.48 7.09 -14.06
CA SER A 5 5.73 7.34 -15.29
C SER A 5 6.50 6.91 -16.53
N THR A 6 5.82 6.31 -17.50
CA THR A 6 6.39 5.94 -18.79
C THR A 6 5.53 6.52 -19.91
N THR A 7 6.16 7.22 -20.83
CA THR A 7 5.50 7.80 -22.00
C THR A 7 5.65 6.88 -23.20
N ARG A 8 4.56 6.67 -23.93
CA ARG A 8 4.56 5.93 -25.20
C ARG A 8 3.78 6.70 -26.26
N LYS A 9 4.31 6.77 -27.47
CA LYS A 9 3.55 7.24 -28.65
C LYS A 9 2.81 6.06 -29.28
N LYS A 10 1.49 6.17 -29.43
CA LYS A 10 0.62 5.18 -30.08
C LYS A 10 -0.48 5.93 -30.83
N ASP A 11 -0.82 5.50 -32.04
CA ASP A 11 -1.90 6.08 -32.87
C ASP A 11 -1.79 7.62 -33.04
N GLY A 12 -0.56 8.14 -33.16
CA GLY A 12 -0.28 9.57 -33.27
C GLY A 12 -0.47 10.37 -31.98
N LYS A 13 -0.87 9.73 -30.88
CA LYS A 13 -1.10 10.35 -29.57
C LYS A 13 -0.03 9.91 -28.55
N GLU A 14 0.22 10.78 -27.59
CA GLU A 14 1.10 10.50 -26.47
C GLU A 14 0.28 9.94 -25.30
N HIS A 15 0.69 8.79 -24.80
CA HIS A 15 0.05 8.08 -23.70
C HIS A 15 1.03 7.99 -22.52
N ARG A 16 0.56 8.35 -21.32
CA ARG A 16 1.35 8.30 -20.09
C ARG A 16 0.81 7.23 -19.15
N TYR A 17 1.67 6.26 -18.85
CA TYR A 17 1.36 5.13 -18.00
C TYR A 17 2.08 5.26 -16.67
N TYR A 18 1.44 4.80 -15.60
CA TYR A 18 2.00 4.86 -14.26
C TYR A 18 2.16 3.47 -13.66
N SER A 19 3.21 3.30 -12.85
CA SER A 19 3.50 2.07 -12.14
C SER A 19 4.14 2.35 -10.79
N ILE A 20 3.83 1.53 -9.80
CA ILE A 20 4.59 1.48 -8.55
C ILE A 20 5.78 0.56 -8.79
N VAL A 21 6.98 1.07 -8.53
CA VAL A 21 8.22 0.33 -8.70
C VAL A 21 9.06 0.37 -7.43
N GLU A 22 9.97 -0.59 -7.33
CA GLU A 22 11.00 -0.61 -6.31
C GLU A 22 12.37 -0.94 -6.90
N SER A 23 13.41 -0.41 -6.27
CA SER A 23 14.80 -0.70 -6.63
C SER A 23 15.28 -1.92 -5.84
N VAL A 24 15.61 -3.01 -6.53
CA VAL A 24 16.04 -4.28 -5.93
C VAL A 24 17.43 -4.64 -6.43
N ARG A 25 18.23 -5.27 -5.57
CA ARG A 25 19.49 -5.92 -5.96
C ARG A 25 19.33 -7.43 -5.85
N SER A 26 19.64 -8.15 -6.92
CA SER A 26 19.47 -9.62 -6.95
C SER A 26 20.48 -10.35 -6.07
N SER A 27 21.65 -9.77 -5.85
CA SER A 27 22.70 -10.28 -4.96
C SER A 27 23.59 -9.13 -4.46
N PRO A 28 24.39 -9.34 -3.40
CA PRO A 28 25.42 -8.38 -3.01
C PRO A 28 26.34 -8.05 -4.20
N GLY A 29 26.54 -6.76 -4.48
CA GLY A 29 27.36 -6.28 -5.60
C GLY A 29 26.68 -6.23 -6.97
N ALA A 30 25.50 -6.84 -7.15
CA ALA A 30 24.76 -6.74 -8.41
C ALA A 30 24.25 -5.31 -8.66
N PRO A 31 24.16 -4.88 -9.94
CA PRO A 31 23.54 -3.62 -10.29
C PRO A 31 22.06 -3.63 -9.86
N PRO A 32 21.56 -2.54 -9.27
CA PRO A 32 20.15 -2.45 -8.93
C PRO A 32 19.30 -2.45 -10.21
N HIS A 33 18.17 -3.15 -10.18
CA HIS A 33 17.15 -3.08 -11.22
C HIS A 33 15.82 -2.62 -10.62
N GLN A 34 14.93 -2.11 -11.46
CA GLN A 34 13.60 -1.70 -11.03
C GLN A 34 12.61 -2.84 -11.26
N ARG A 35 11.97 -3.30 -10.18
CA ARG A 35 10.88 -4.27 -10.22
C ARG A 35 9.55 -3.54 -10.20
N THR A 36 8.68 -3.82 -11.16
CA THR A 36 7.30 -3.31 -11.17
C THR A 36 6.47 -4.12 -10.18
N LEU A 37 5.83 -3.42 -9.24
CA LEU A 37 4.98 -4.01 -8.21
C LEU A 37 3.50 -3.93 -8.58
N LEU A 38 3.09 -2.81 -9.15
CA LEU A 38 1.71 -2.58 -9.58
C LEU A 38 1.72 -1.70 -10.83
N TYR A 39 1.03 -2.16 -11.86
CA TYR A 39 0.74 -1.36 -13.04
C TYR A 39 -0.59 -0.64 -12.82
N LEU A 40 -0.55 0.69 -12.76
CA LEU A 40 -1.73 1.52 -12.51
C LEU A 40 -2.51 1.84 -13.80
N GLY A 41 -1.93 1.49 -14.95
CA GLY A 41 -2.54 1.76 -16.25
C GLY A 41 -2.18 3.15 -16.79
N GLU A 42 -2.91 3.51 -17.84
CA GLU A 42 -2.84 4.83 -18.47
C GLU A 42 -3.67 5.79 -17.65
N ILE A 43 -3.14 6.99 -17.36
CA ILE A 43 -3.99 8.11 -16.95
C ILE A 43 -4.24 8.94 -18.21
N ASN A 44 -5.40 8.73 -18.84
CA ASN A 44 -5.79 9.44 -20.05
C ASN A 44 -6.69 10.65 -19.72
N ARG A 45 -7.01 11.49 -20.71
CA ARG A 45 -7.81 12.71 -20.53
C ARG A 45 -9.24 12.46 -20.00
N GLU A 46 -9.85 11.31 -20.30
CA GLU A 46 -11.18 10.95 -19.79
C GLU A 46 -11.11 10.57 -18.30
N GLN A 47 -10.07 9.85 -17.90
CA GLN A 47 -9.77 9.63 -16.48
C GLN A 47 -9.33 10.91 -15.79
N GLN A 48 -8.65 11.83 -16.48
CA GLN A 48 -8.30 13.14 -15.94
C GLN A 48 -9.54 13.89 -15.44
N ALA A 49 -10.66 13.82 -16.17
CA ALA A 49 -11.95 14.36 -15.71
C ALA A 49 -12.54 13.61 -14.50
N GLN A 50 -12.25 12.31 -14.34
CA GLN A 50 -12.63 11.53 -13.15
C GLN A 50 -11.69 11.76 -11.95
N TRP A 51 -10.45 12.17 -12.19
CA TRP A 51 -9.46 12.57 -11.17
C TRP A 51 -9.71 14.01 -10.66
N VAL A 52 -10.54 14.78 -11.36
CA VAL A 52 -11.29 15.91 -10.79
C VAL A 52 -12.35 15.42 -9.77
N LYS A 53 -12.20 14.21 -9.22
CA LYS A 53 -12.83 13.86 -7.95
C LYS A 53 -12.25 14.77 -6.88
N ALA A 54 -13.04 15.78 -6.54
CA ALA A 54 -12.75 16.63 -5.42
C ALA A 54 -12.60 15.75 -4.17
N ILE A 55 -11.45 15.84 -3.52
CA ILE A 55 -11.29 15.27 -2.19
C ILE A 55 -11.83 16.27 -1.16
N GLU A 56 -12.44 15.76 -0.10
CA GLU A 56 -12.77 16.59 1.06
C GLU A 56 -11.53 16.68 1.94
N VAL A 57 -10.98 17.88 2.04
CA VAL A 57 -9.86 18.21 2.91
C VAL A 57 -10.39 18.90 4.14
N PHE A 58 -10.00 18.40 5.31
CA PHE A 58 -10.30 19.01 6.58
C PHE A 58 -9.25 20.06 6.92
N GLU A 59 -9.68 21.29 7.21
CA GLU A 59 -8.84 22.39 7.66
C GLU A 59 -8.89 22.50 9.17
N PRO A 60 -7.81 22.13 9.91
CA PRO A 60 -7.82 22.10 11.37
C PRO A 60 -8.03 23.46 12.01
N GLU A 61 -7.52 24.53 11.38
CA GLU A 61 -7.58 25.89 11.93
C GLU A 61 -9.01 26.43 12.02
N ASN A 62 -9.82 26.15 11.00
CA ASN A 62 -11.20 26.65 10.89
C ASN A 62 -12.25 25.57 11.17
N GLN A 63 -11.84 24.32 11.42
CA GLN A 63 -12.72 23.14 11.58
C GLN A 63 -13.70 22.95 10.41
N THR A 64 -13.33 23.36 9.21
CA THR A 64 -14.16 23.27 8.01
C THR A 64 -13.66 22.18 7.08
N GLN A 65 -14.57 21.65 6.26
CA GLN A 65 -14.22 20.77 5.15
C GLN A 65 -14.32 21.56 3.84
N GLN A 66 -13.31 21.44 2.99
CA GLN A 66 -13.31 22.03 1.67
C GLN A 66 -13.04 20.98 0.59
N LYS A 67 -13.66 21.17 -0.57
CA LYS A 67 -13.50 20.30 -1.73
C LYS A 67 -12.36 20.81 -2.59
N LEU A 68 -11.35 19.98 -2.85
CA LEU A 68 -10.19 20.32 -3.69
C LEU A 68 -10.05 19.34 -4.85
N SER A 69 -9.86 19.87 -6.06
CA SER A 69 -9.56 19.08 -7.25
C SER A 69 -8.06 18.80 -7.37
N LEU A 70 -7.67 17.54 -7.59
CA LEU A 70 -6.27 17.13 -7.63
C LEU A 70 -5.72 17.13 -9.06
N PHE A 71 -4.53 17.70 -9.26
CA PHE A 71 -3.83 17.73 -10.54
C PHE A 71 -2.35 17.35 -10.39
N PRO A 72 -1.74 16.71 -11.39
CA PRO A 72 -0.28 16.60 -11.46
C PRO A 72 0.38 17.99 -11.48
N GLY A 73 1.47 18.18 -10.74
CA GLY A 73 2.18 19.46 -10.66
C GLY A 73 2.93 19.86 -11.93
N ASP A 74 3.11 18.93 -12.87
CA ASP A 74 3.66 19.20 -14.20
C ASP A 74 2.60 19.63 -15.22
N GLN A 75 1.34 19.82 -14.79
CA GLN A 75 0.24 20.28 -15.63
C GLN A 75 -0.48 21.47 -14.98
N ALA A 76 -0.81 22.46 -15.80
CA ALA A 76 -1.67 23.54 -15.38
C ALA A 76 -3.10 23.00 -15.16
N PRO A 77 -3.78 23.36 -14.05
CA PRO A 77 -5.19 23.05 -13.89
C PRO A 77 -5.99 23.73 -15.01
N PRO A 78 -7.05 23.09 -15.53
CA PRO A 78 -7.91 23.70 -16.54
C PRO A 78 -8.61 24.95 -15.97
N PRO A 79 -8.90 25.96 -16.81
CA PRO A 79 -9.65 27.13 -16.39
C PRO A 79 -11.11 26.76 -16.06
N GLY A 80 -11.75 27.55 -15.19
CA GLY A 80 -13.18 27.41 -14.88
C GLY A 80 -13.55 26.28 -13.92
N LEU A 81 -12.62 25.81 -13.10
CA LEU A 81 -12.90 24.82 -12.06
C LEU A 81 -13.88 25.37 -11.02
N SER A 82 -14.87 24.56 -10.65
CA SER A 82 -15.85 24.86 -9.60
C SER A 82 -15.29 24.72 -8.18
N THR A 83 -14.12 24.11 -8.03
CA THR A 83 -13.41 23.92 -6.76
C THR A 83 -11.94 24.33 -6.92
N PRO A 84 -11.27 24.77 -5.85
CA PRO A 84 -9.84 25.08 -5.92
C PRO A 84 -9.01 23.87 -6.34
N ALA A 85 -7.93 24.11 -7.07
CA ALA A 85 -7.03 23.09 -7.57
C ALA A 85 -5.83 22.89 -6.64
N LEU A 86 -5.48 21.64 -6.33
CA LEU A 86 -4.27 21.24 -5.64
C LEU A 86 -3.35 20.51 -6.62
N GLN A 87 -2.14 21.05 -6.80
CA GLN A 87 -1.10 20.43 -7.62
C GLN A 87 -0.23 19.48 -6.80
N LEU A 88 -0.11 18.24 -7.26
CA LEU A 88 0.62 17.15 -6.60
C LEU A 88 2.00 16.96 -7.23
N ARG A 89 3.04 16.92 -6.38
CA ARG A 89 4.40 16.54 -6.79
C ARG A 89 4.53 15.03 -6.86
N LEU A 90 4.06 14.46 -7.97
CA LEU A 90 4.06 13.01 -8.19
C LEU A 90 5.47 12.40 -8.25
N ASP A 91 6.46 13.19 -8.65
CA ASP A 91 7.89 12.86 -8.61
C ASP A 91 8.42 12.66 -7.19
N GLN A 92 7.78 13.26 -6.18
CA GLN A 92 8.10 13.13 -4.76
C GLN A 92 7.25 12.05 -4.07
N TYR A 93 6.37 11.37 -4.80
CA TYR A 93 5.54 10.31 -4.24
C TYR A 93 6.39 9.12 -3.77
N ALA A 94 6.29 8.82 -2.48
CA ALA A 94 6.98 7.70 -1.86
C ALA A 94 6.00 6.82 -1.10
N LEU A 95 6.09 5.52 -1.36
CA LEU A 95 5.46 4.50 -0.53
C LEU A 95 6.48 4.02 0.49
N THR A 96 6.14 4.22 1.76
CA THR A 96 6.97 3.92 2.93
C THR A 96 6.34 2.81 3.75
N ARG A 97 7.19 2.05 4.47
CA ARG A 97 6.78 0.93 5.34
C ARG A 97 5.85 -0.08 4.66
N PRO A 98 6.22 -0.63 3.48
CA PRO A 98 5.41 -1.68 2.85
C PRO A 98 5.34 -2.89 3.79
N ARG A 99 4.14 -3.49 3.88
CA ARG A 99 3.90 -4.66 4.71
C ARG A 99 3.60 -5.87 3.86
N GLN A 100 4.10 -7.03 4.26
CA GLN A 100 3.68 -8.31 3.70
C GLN A 100 2.20 -8.52 4.06
N TYR A 101 1.32 -8.34 3.08
CA TYR A 101 -0.13 -8.49 3.25
C TYR A 101 -0.64 -9.81 2.70
N GLY A 102 -0.35 -10.11 1.42
CA GLY A 102 -1.02 -11.22 0.71
C GLY A 102 -0.82 -12.58 1.38
N ALA A 103 0.41 -12.89 1.77
CA ALA A 103 0.71 -14.15 2.45
C ALA A 103 0.11 -14.21 3.87
N CYS A 104 0.11 -13.09 4.60
CA CYS A 104 -0.50 -12.98 5.93
C CYS A 104 -2.02 -13.14 5.87
N TRP A 105 -2.67 -12.43 4.94
CA TRP A 105 -4.09 -12.56 4.67
C TRP A 105 -4.48 -13.99 4.33
N LEU A 106 -3.72 -14.66 3.45
CA LEU A 106 -3.96 -16.05 3.10
C LEU A 106 -3.80 -16.98 4.30
N GLY A 107 -2.77 -16.77 5.12
CA GLY A 107 -2.57 -17.50 6.38
C GLY A 107 -3.77 -17.33 7.34
N CYS A 108 -4.27 -16.10 7.49
CA CYS A 108 -5.47 -15.82 8.29
C CYS A 108 -6.75 -16.41 7.69
N GLN A 109 -6.90 -16.43 6.37
CA GLN A 109 -8.01 -17.10 5.71
C GLN A 109 -7.97 -18.60 5.98
N LEU A 110 -6.82 -19.23 5.78
CA LEU A 110 -6.64 -20.66 6.02
C LEU A 110 -6.93 -21.01 7.48
N TRP A 111 -6.43 -20.20 8.42
CA TRP A 111 -6.70 -20.35 9.85
C TRP A 111 -8.20 -20.39 10.17
N ARG A 112 -8.97 -19.44 9.60
CA ARG A 112 -10.44 -19.40 9.74
C ARG A 112 -11.15 -20.54 9.02
N SER A 113 -10.72 -20.88 7.79
CA SER A 113 -11.32 -21.97 7.02
C SER A 113 -11.17 -23.32 7.71
N LEU A 114 -10.09 -23.50 8.46
CA LEU A 114 -9.85 -24.68 9.29
C LEU A 114 -10.47 -24.57 10.69
N GLN A 115 -11.21 -23.49 10.98
CA GLN A 115 -11.85 -23.20 12.27
C GLN A 115 -10.87 -23.19 13.45
N LEU A 116 -9.59 -22.89 13.19
CA LEU A 116 -8.55 -22.88 14.22
C LEU A 116 -8.70 -21.70 15.17
N ASP A 117 -9.30 -20.60 14.72
CA ASP A 117 -9.69 -19.47 15.55
C ASP A 117 -10.68 -19.89 16.63
N GLN A 118 -11.72 -20.64 16.29
CA GLN A 118 -12.71 -21.14 17.25
C GLN A 118 -12.10 -22.20 18.16
N PHE A 119 -11.41 -23.18 17.57
CA PHE A 119 -10.81 -24.28 18.32
C PHE A 119 -9.80 -23.80 19.37
N TRP A 120 -8.88 -22.91 18.98
CA TRP A 120 -7.85 -22.40 19.89
C TRP A 120 -8.39 -21.29 20.78
N GLY A 121 -9.32 -20.45 20.34
CA GLY A 121 -9.92 -19.41 21.19
C GLY A 121 -10.62 -19.99 22.43
N HIS A 122 -11.21 -21.18 22.33
CA HIS A 122 -11.79 -21.87 23.49
C HIS A 122 -10.75 -22.54 24.40
N LYS A 123 -9.59 -22.94 23.86
CA LYS A 123 -8.55 -23.67 24.60
C LYS A 123 -7.48 -22.77 25.20
N LEU A 124 -7.19 -21.67 24.51
CA LEU A 124 -6.19 -20.67 24.85
C LEU A 124 -6.93 -19.39 25.20
N GLY A 125 -7.23 -19.24 26.48
CA GLY A 125 -7.82 -18.01 27.01
C GLY A 125 -6.82 -16.86 27.05
N VAL A 126 -7.29 -15.71 27.53
CA VAL A 126 -6.44 -14.55 27.78
C VAL A 126 -5.60 -14.77 29.04
N SER A 127 -4.32 -14.39 29.01
CA SER A 127 -3.44 -14.45 30.17
C SER A 127 -3.88 -13.48 31.28
N ARG A 128 -3.33 -13.65 32.48
CA ARG A 128 -3.55 -12.70 33.58
C ARG A 128 -3.09 -11.27 33.25
N GLU A 129 -2.13 -11.13 32.34
CA GLU A 129 -1.58 -9.86 31.87
C GLU A 129 -2.30 -9.33 30.62
N GLY A 130 -3.37 -9.99 30.17
CA GLY A 130 -4.16 -9.56 29.01
C GLY A 130 -3.66 -10.08 27.66
N THR A 131 -2.70 -11.01 27.65
CA THR A 131 -2.16 -11.60 26.41
C THR A 131 -3.17 -12.55 25.78
N ASP A 132 -3.55 -12.31 24.53
CA ASP A 132 -4.33 -13.26 23.73
C ASP A 132 -3.40 -14.32 23.12
N TRP A 133 -3.36 -15.50 23.76
CA TRP A 133 -2.55 -16.62 23.33
C TRP A 133 -2.99 -17.24 22.01
N ALA A 134 -4.29 -17.19 21.68
CA ALA A 134 -4.79 -17.71 20.41
C ALA A 134 -4.29 -16.86 19.25
N SER A 135 -4.32 -15.52 19.40
CA SER A 135 -3.76 -14.59 18.42
C SER A 135 -2.25 -14.75 18.26
N LEU A 136 -1.49 -14.85 19.37
CA LEU A 136 -0.04 -15.09 19.30
C LEU A 136 0.33 -16.41 18.63
N LEU A 137 -0.47 -17.47 18.86
CA LEU A 137 -0.28 -18.75 18.19
C LEU A 137 -0.49 -18.60 16.68
N GLN A 138 -1.57 -17.93 16.26
CA GLN A 138 -1.84 -17.67 14.85
C GLN A 138 -0.69 -16.89 14.19
N VAL A 139 -0.22 -15.82 14.84
CA VAL A 139 0.93 -15.03 14.37
C VAL A 139 2.18 -15.89 14.21
N SER A 140 2.48 -16.71 15.21
CA SER A 140 3.65 -17.60 15.19
C SER A 140 3.56 -18.66 14.09
N VAL A 141 2.38 -19.24 13.87
CA VAL A 141 2.16 -20.24 12.81
C VAL A 141 2.27 -19.61 11.43
N VAL A 142 1.61 -18.48 11.20
CA VAL A 142 1.67 -17.79 9.89
C VAL A 142 3.09 -17.34 9.59
N TYR A 143 3.82 -16.81 10.56
CA TYR A 143 5.24 -16.48 10.39
C TYR A 143 6.08 -17.68 9.94
N ARG A 144 5.91 -18.84 10.58
CA ARG A 144 6.63 -20.07 10.22
C ARG A 144 6.34 -20.54 8.79
N LEU A 145 5.14 -20.27 8.27
CA LEU A 145 4.76 -20.60 6.89
C LEU A 145 5.29 -19.59 5.87
N VAL A 146 5.31 -18.31 6.22
CA VAL A 146 5.60 -17.21 5.28
C VAL A 146 7.08 -16.85 5.23
N ALA A 147 7.76 -16.82 6.37
CA ALA A 147 9.13 -16.34 6.50
C ALA A 147 9.83 -17.02 7.70
N PRO A 148 10.04 -18.35 7.66
CA PRO A 148 10.54 -19.10 8.79
C PRO A 148 11.83 -18.50 9.37
N GLY A 149 11.88 -18.40 10.70
CA GLY A 149 12.99 -17.83 11.44
C GLY A 149 12.75 -17.91 12.96
N SER A 150 13.65 -17.30 13.73
CA SER A 150 13.52 -17.27 15.20
C SER A 150 12.34 -16.39 15.65
N GLU A 151 11.82 -16.67 16.84
CA GLU A 151 10.79 -15.85 17.51
C GLU A 151 11.32 -14.44 17.84
N TRP A 152 12.63 -14.31 18.06
CA TRP A 152 13.26 -12.99 18.19
C TRP A 152 13.13 -12.16 16.90
N ARG A 153 13.36 -12.77 15.72
CA ARG A 153 13.19 -12.11 14.42
C ARG A 153 11.72 -11.81 14.12
N LEU A 154 10.80 -12.70 14.49
CA LEU A 154 9.36 -12.46 14.45
C LEU A 154 9.05 -11.13 15.13
N HIS A 155 9.39 -11.04 16.42
CA HIS A 155 9.04 -9.91 17.28
C HIS A 155 9.75 -8.60 16.88
N ARG A 156 11.04 -8.66 16.54
CA ARG A 156 11.85 -7.44 16.30
C ARG A 156 11.78 -6.88 14.89
N GLN A 157 11.37 -7.68 13.91
CA GLN A 157 11.51 -7.30 12.50
C GLN A 157 10.28 -7.66 11.69
N TRP A 158 9.89 -8.93 11.69
CA TRP A 158 8.90 -9.41 10.75
C TRP A 158 7.50 -8.87 11.06
N TYR A 159 7.11 -8.84 12.34
CA TYR A 159 5.78 -8.40 12.74
C TYR A 159 5.47 -6.98 12.25
N ASP A 160 6.36 -6.01 12.52
CA ASP A 160 6.22 -4.61 12.08
C ASP A 160 6.19 -4.42 10.55
N GLN A 161 6.80 -5.36 9.82
CA GLN A 161 6.87 -5.38 8.35
C GLN A 161 5.80 -6.28 7.73
N SER A 162 4.85 -6.77 8.52
CA SER A 162 3.77 -7.63 8.08
C SER A 162 2.41 -7.00 8.42
N ALA A 163 1.36 -7.49 7.77
CA ALA A 163 -0.01 -7.13 8.11
C ALA A 163 -0.67 -8.17 9.03
N MET A 164 0.13 -8.88 9.83
CA MET A 164 -0.37 -9.71 10.93
C MET A 164 -0.85 -8.87 12.09
#